data_AF-A0A7S1CVP7-F1
#
_entry.id   AF-A0A7S1CVP7-F1
#
_cell.length_a   1.000
_cell.length_b   1.000
_cell.length_c   1.000
_cell.angle_alpha   90.00
_cell.angle_beta   90.00
_cell.angle_gamma   90.00
#
_symmetry.space_group_name_H-M   'P 1'
#
loop_
_entity.id
_entity.type
_entity.pdbx_description
1 polymer ?
#
loop_
_entity_poly.entity_id
_entity_poly.type
_entity_poly.pdbx_seq_one_letter_code
_entity_poly.pdbx_strand_id
1 'polypeptide(L)'
;ISLTNDDDNEEEEEETDQEMEESDEDEGDDENDSSKGGIRGEKLTPRKELPPLLLPLTDVEAPRLDWIGTSFGLTGPLLNFWNKAGMRMLYLRQTANELTGEHSSIMLRALPRRTGVDDAWLPAFVGDTRRRLVSLLNGPFRNMAVRLAMTVLDNVQDNPSENSS
;
A
#
# COMPACT_ATOMS: atom_id res chain seq x y z
N ILE A 1 8.48 -58.69 -7.10
CA ILE A 1 7.49 -59.56 -6.41
C ILE A 1 7.57 -59.11 -4.95
N SER A 2 6.65 -58.32 -4.40
CA SER A 2 5.19 -58.30 -4.52
C SER A 2 4.63 -56.87 -4.58
N LEU A 3 3.57 -56.71 -5.37
CA LEU A 3 2.61 -55.61 -5.37
C LEU A 3 1.51 -55.92 -4.34
N THR A 4 1.03 -54.90 -3.62
CA THR A 4 -0.36 -54.72 -3.11
C THR A 4 -0.52 -53.23 -2.80
N ASN A 5 -1.15 -52.46 -3.70
CA ASN A 5 -2.52 -51.91 -3.62
C ASN A 5 -2.62 -50.78 -2.58
N ASP A 6 -2.65 -49.53 -3.02
CA ASP A 6 -3.86 -48.75 -3.42
C ASP A 6 -4.75 -48.48 -2.20
N ASP A 7 -4.65 -47.26 -1.67
CA ASP A 7 -5.83 -46.50 -1.25
C ASP A 7 -5.51 -45.01 -1.32
N ASP A 8 -6.22 -44.33 -2.22
CA ASP A 8 -6.34 -42.89 -2.29
C ASP A 8 -6.96 -42.39 -0.98
N ASN A 9 -6.30 -41.45 -0.30
CA ASN A 9 -6.97 -40.66 0.72
C ASN A 9 -6.60 -39.20 0.53
N GLU A 10 -7.50 -38.51 -0.16
CA GLU A 10 -7.60 -37.06 -0.24
C GLU A 10 -7.84 -36.54 1.19
N GLU A 11 -6.81 -35.99 1.82
CA GLU A 11 -6.99 -35.29 3.10
C GLU A 11 -7.53 -33.88 2.79
N GLU A 12 -8.84 -33.74 3.01
CA GLU A 12 -9.56 -32.48 3.11
C GLU A 12 -8.93 -31.60 4.22
N GLU A 13 -8.36 -30.45 3.86
CA GLU A 13 -8.00 -29.42 4.83
C GLU A 13 -9.28 -28.69 5.28
N GLU A 14 -9.84 -29.11 6.42
CA GLU A 14 -10.94 -28.42 7.10
C GLU A 14 -10.46 -27.06 7.66
N GLU A 15 -11.13 -25.98 7.26
CA GLU A 15 -11.05 -24.66 7.90
C GLU A 15 -11.62 -24.75 9.34
N THR A 16 -10.76 -24.63 10.35
CA THR A 16 -11.21 -24.43 11.74
C THR A 16 -11.16 -22.95 12.10
N ASP A 17 -12.33 -22.31 12.13
CA ASP A 17 -12.57 -21.02 12.77
C ASP A 17 -12.29 -21.14 14.28
N GLN A 18 -11.30 -20.37 14.77
CA GLN A 18 -11.03 -20.24 16.20
C GLN A 18 -11.79 -19.03 16.74
N GLU A 19 -12.98 -19.28 17.29
CA GLU A 19 -13.66 -18.35 18.20
C GLU A 19 -12.96 -18.39 19.58
N MET A 20 -12.47 -17.23 20.05
CA MET A 20 -11.96 -17.08 21.41
C MET A 20 -13.11 -16.71 22.34
N GLU A 21 -13.49 -17.63 23.23
CA GLU A 21 -14.35 -17.35 24.38
C GLU A 21 -13.52 -16.67 25.48
N GLU A 22 -13.91 -15.46 25.88
CA GLU A 22 -13.40 -14.77 27.06
C GLU A 22 -14.42 -14.94 28.19
N SER A 23 -14.04 -15.73 29.19
CA SER A 23 -14.76 -15.86 30.46
C SER A 23 -14.20 -14.85 31.46
N ASP A 24 -15.06 -14.01 32.03
CA ASP A 24 -14.86 -13.48 33.38
C ASP A 24 -16.23 -13.19 34.00
N GLU A 25 -16.59 -14.04 34.97
CA GLU A 25 -17.64 -13.79 35.95
C GLU A 25 -17.08 -12.88 37.05
N ASP A 26 -17.73 -11.75 37.31
CA ASP A 26 -17.84 -11.22 38.68
C ASP A 26 -19.18 -10.52 38.85
N GLU A 27 -19.99 -11.04 39.76
CA GLU A 27 -21.32 -10.57 40.11
C GLU A 27 -21.23 -9.30 40.98
N GLY A 28 -22.00 -8.29 40.60
CA GLY A 28 -22.24 -7.09 41.39
C GLY A 28 -23.61 -6.53 41.06
N ASP A 29 -24.61 -7.12 41.72
CA ASP A 29 -26.03 -6.77 41.70
C ASP A 29 -26.25 -5.32 42.16
N ASP A 30 -26.97 -4.52 41.35
CA ASP A 30 -27.77 -3.39 41.83
C ASP A 30 -28.77 -2.99 40.74
N GLU A 31 -29.96 -3.61 40.82
CA GLU A 31 -31.15 -3.19 40.10
C GLU A 31 -31.58 -1.76 40.48
N ASN A 32 -32.20 -1.10 39.49
CA ASN A 32 -33.27 -0.09 39.62
C ASN A 32 -32.90 1.39 39.41
N ASP A 33 -33.19 1.91 38.20
CA ASP A 33 -34.36 2.78 37.97
C ASP A 33 -34.30 3.35 36.55
N SER A 34 -35.12 2.77 35.67
CA SER A 34 -35.42 3.33 34.37
C SER A 34 -36.40 4.50 34.50
N SER A 35 -35.94 5.70 34.87
CA SER A 35 -36.67 6.92 34.51
C SER A 35 -35.89 8.24 34.63
N LYS A 36 -35.72 8.90 33.47
CA LYS A 36 -35.55 10.36 33.30
C LYS A 36 -34.31 11.02 33.97
N GLY A 37 -33.16 10.87 33.33
CA GLY A 37 -32.03 11.80 33.45
C GLY A 37 -31.50 12.14 32.06
N GLY A 38 -31.82 13.32 31.53
CA GLY A 38 -31.36 13.72 30.19
C GLY A 38 -29.83 13.75 30.09
N ILE A 39 -29.36 13.84 28.85
CA ILE A 39 -28.05 14.30 28.32
C ILE A 39 -27.52 15.65 28.91
N ARG A 40 -27.97 16.03 30.12
CA ARG A 40 -27.68 17.26 30.86
C ARG A 40 -26.93 16.97 32.18
N GLY A 41 -26.33 15.80 32.32
CA GLY A 41 -25.64 15.35 33.54
C GLY A 41 -24.14 15.06 33.38
N GLU A 42 -23.59 15.16 32.18
CA GLU A 42 -22.16 14.92 31.96
C GLU A 42 -21.35 16.06 32.56
N LYS A 43 -20.79 15.85 33.75
CA LYS A 43 -19.80 16.77 34.33
C LYS A 43 -18.53 16.63 33.51
N LEU A 44 -18.41 17.44 32.45
CA LEU A 44 -17.19 17.62 31.66
C LEU A 44 -16.08 18.12 32.59
N THR A 45 -15.42 17.19 33.28
CA THR A 45 -14.13 17.51 33.89
C THR A 45 -13.16 17.73 32.73
N PRO A 46 -12.49 18.89 32.65
CA PRO A 46 -11.52 19.12 31.59
C PRO A 46 -10.47 18.02 31.71
N ARG A 47 -10.33 17.20 30.66
CA ARG A 47 -9.31 16.15 30.61
C ARG A 47 -7.97 16.83 30.87
N LYS A 48 -7.40 16.60 32.06
CA LYS A 48 -6.09 17.14 32.45
C LYS A 48 -5.07 16.59 31.46
N GLU A 49 -4.50 17.51 30.68
CA GLU A 49 -3.30 17.33 29.85
C GLU A 49 -3.43 16.32 28.69
N LEU A 50 -4.38 16.55 27.78
CA LEU A 50 -4.32 15.91 26.46
C LEU A 50 -3.18 16.53 25.62
N PRO A 51 -2.34 15.72 24.94
CA PRO A 51 -1.38 16.25 23.99
C PRO A 51 -2.10 17.02 22.87
N PRO A 52 -1.48 18.07 22.32
CA PRO A 52 -2.10 18.88 21.28
C PRO A 52 -2.36 18.03 20.03
N LEU A 53 -3.45 18.33 19.32
CA LEU A 53 -3.83 17.62 18.10
C LEU A 53 -2.77 17.74 16.99
N LEU A 54 -2.09 18.89 16.94
CA LEU A 54 -1.08 19.21 15.95
C LEU A 54 0.18 19.68 16.67
N LEU A 55 1.32 19.20 16.18
CA LEU A 55 2.63 19.71 16.53
C LEU A 55 3.25 20.37 15.29
N PRO A 56 4.03 21.44 15.45
CA PRO A 56 4.85 21.95 14.37
C PRO A 56 5.78 20.86 13.83
N LEU A 57 5.87 20.72 12.50
CA LEU A 57 6.74 19.71 11.88
C LEU A 57 8.23 19.92 12.22
N THR A 58 8.61 21.15 12.58
CA THR A 58 9.97 21.51 13.03
C THR A 58 10.37 20.83 14.33
N ASP A 59 9.39 20.43 15.14
CA ASP A 59 9.62 19.91 16.48
C ASP A 59 9.73 18.37 16.45
N VAL A 60 9.48 17.75 15.30
CA VAL A 60 9.58 16.31 15.07
C VAL A 60 10.87 16.03 14.29
N GLU A 61 11.77 15.23 14.88
CA GLU A 61 12.99 14.79 14.20
C GLU A 61 12.65 13.86 13.03
N ALA A 62 13.17 14.17 11.85
CA ALA A 62 12.91 13.37 10.65
C ALA A 62 13.67 12.03 10.72
N PRO A 63 12.98 10.89 10.53
CA PRO A 63 13.63 9.59 10.50
C PRO A 63 14.62 9.49 9.34
N ARG A 64 15.60 8.58 9.47
CA ARG A 64 16.51 8.24 8.37
C ARG A 64 15.74 7.40 7.35
N LEU A 65 15.57 7.93 6.15
CA LEU A 65 14.85 7.30 5.06
C LEU A 65 15.75 7.20 3.83
N ASP A 66 15.74 6.02 3.19
CA ASP A 66 16.50 5.72 1.97
C ASP A 66 15.71 6.00 0.71
N TRP A 67 14.41 5.76 0.76
CA TRP A 67 13.51 5.94 -0.37
C TRP A 67 12.11 6.26 0.13
N ILE A 68 11.33 6.88 -0.75
CA ILE A 68 9.90 7.09 -0.57
C ILE A 68 9.17 6.49 -1.76
N GLY A 69 8.00 5.92 -1.50
CA GLY A 69 7.18 5.27 -2.52
C GLY A 69 5.74 5.72 -2.44
N THR A 70 5.02 5.51 -3.55
CA THR A 70 3.58 5.74 -3.66
C THR A 70 2.94 4.56 -4.37
N SER A 71 1.66 4.31 -4.06
CA SER A 71 0.82 3.31 -4.71
C SER A 71 -0.51 3.96 -5.08
N PHE A 72 -0.92 3.88 -6.35
CA PHE A 72 -2.12 4.55 -6.85
C PHE A 72 -2.70 3.84 -8.08
N GLY A 73 -3.96 4.13 -8.42
CA GLY A 73 -4.58 3.68 -9.68
C GLY A 73 -4.02 4.44 -10.88
N LEU A 74 -3.49 3.73 -11.87
CA LEU A 74 -2.76 4.32 -12.99
C LEU A 74 -3.67 5.18 -13.87
N THR A 75 -3.50 6.49 -13.75
CA THR A 75 -4.10 7.48 -14.65
C THR A 75 -3.02 8.41 -15.20
N GLY A 76 -3.27 8.99 -16.38
CA GLY A 76 -2.36 9.96 -17.00
C GLY A 76 -2.02 11.16 -16.09
N PRO A 77 -3.03 11.80 -15.45
CA PRO A 77 -2.77 12.91 -14.53
C PRO A 77 -1.90 12.54 -13.33
N LEU A 78 -2.18 11.41 -12.65
CA LEU A 78 -1.40 10.99 -11.48
C LEU A 78 0.01 10.55 -11.87
N LEU A 79 0.16 9.83 -12.99
CA LEU A 79 1.47 9.46 -13.50
C LEU A 79 2.34 10.70 -13.75
N ASN A 80 1.79 11.72 -14.43
CA ASN A 80 2.50 12.96 -14.70
C ASN A 80 2.83 13.74 -13.42
N PHE A 81 1.93 13.74 -12.43
CA PHE A 81 2.16 14.36 -11.14
C PHE A 81 3.36 13.75 -10.42
N TRP A 82 3.40 12.41 -10.32
CA TRP A 82 4.49 11.71 -9.63
C TRP A 82 5.81 11.74 -10.42
N ASN A 83 5.75 11.74 -11.75
CA ASN A 83 6.96 11.91 -12.55
C ASN A 83 7.58 13.30 -12.35
N LYS A 84 6.76 14.36 -12.29
CA LYS A 84 7.23 15.71 -11.94
C LYS A 84 7.84 15.79 -10.54
N ALA A 85 7.39 14.94 -9.61
CA ALA A 85 7.97 14.80 -8.28
C ALA A 85 9.29 14.00 -8.25
N GLY A 86 9.78 13.55 -9.42
CA GLY A 86 11.02 12.78 -9.57
C GLY A 86 10.88 11.31 -9.15
N MET A 87 9.64 10.78 -9.10
CA MET A 87 9.41 9.36 -8.82
C MET A 87 9.51 8.52 -10.09
N ARG A 88 9.95 7.27 -9.94
CA ARG A 88 10.20 6.33 -11.03
C ARG A 88 9.32 5.10 -10.85
N MET A 89 8.67 4.67 -11.93
CA MET A 89 7.78 3.51 -11.88
C MET A 89 8.56 2.21 -11.79
N LEU A 90 8.20 1.37 -10.82
CA LEU A 90 8.81 0.07 -10.61
C LEU A 90 7.84 -1.09 -10.86
N TYR A 91 6.54 -0.88 -10.67
CA TYR A 91 5.59 -1.97 -10.79
C TYR A 91 4.24 -1.47 -11.30
N LEU A 92 3.59 -2.32 -12.11
CA LEU A 92 2.24 -2.14 -12.58
C LEU A 92 1.52 -3.49 -12.49
N ARG A 93 0.41 -3.52 -11.75
CA ARG A 93 -0.42 -4.71 -11.57
C ARG A 93 -1.11 -5.08 -12.88
N GLN A 94 -1.05 -6.36 -13.27
CA GLN A 94 -1.68 -6.87 -14.49
C GLN A 94 -3.20 -6.84 -14.42
N THR A 95 -3.78 -7.19 -13.26
CA THR A 95 -5.22 -7.14 -13.03
C THR A 95 -5.64 -5.71 -12.70
N ALA A 96 -6.56 -5.16 -13.49
CA ALA A 96 -7.21 -3.90 -13.18
C ALA A 96 -8.16 -4.09 -11.99
N ASN A 97 -8.34 -3.04 -11.20
CA ASN A 97 -9.36 -3.01 -10.16
C ASN A 97 -10.76 -3.09 -10.80
N GLU A 98 -11.64 -3.94 -10.27
CA GLU A 98 -12.96 -4.19 -10.87
C GLU A 98 -13.88 -2.96 -10.81
N LEU A 99 -13.75 -2.15 -9.75
CA LEU A 99 -14.59 -0.97 -9.55
C LEU A 99 -14.18 0.21 -10.45
N THR A 100 -12.86 0.46 -10.60
CA THR A 100 -12.36 1.65 -11.32
C THR A 100 -11.83 1.35 -12.71
N GLY A 101 -11.53 0.09 -13.03
CA GLY A 101 -10.88 -0.30 -14.28
C GLY A 101 -9.40 0.11 -14.36
N GLU A 102 -8.82 0.62 -13.27
CA GLU A 102 -7.45 1.12 -13.22
C GLU A 102 -6.47 0.04 -12.73
N HIS A 103 -5.27 0.03 -13.28
CA HIS A 103 -4.18 -0.84 -12.81
C HIS A 103 -3.44 -0.17 -11.64
N SER A 104 -3.20 -0.89 -10.55
CA SER A 104 -2.38 -0.37 -9.45
C SER A 104 -0.93 -0.19 -9.89
N SER A 105 -0.37 1.00 -9.70
CA SER A 105 1.01 1.36 -10.03
C SER A 105 1.78 1.70 -8.76
N ILE A 106 3.06 1.31 -8.72
CA ILE A 106 3.99 1.66 -7.65
C ILE A 106 5.14 2.46 -8.26
N MET A 107 5.40 3.64 -7.70
CA MET A 107 6.51 4.50 -8.06
C MET A 107 7.37 4.83 -6.84
N LEU A 108 8.69 4.86 -7.00
CA LEU A 108 9.65 5.14 -5.94
C LEU A 108 10.58 6.28 -6.31
N ARG A 109 11.07 6.99 -5.30
CA ARG A 109 12.18 7.93 -5.41
C ARG A 109 13.19 7.61 -4.32
N ALA A 110 14.43 7.34 -4.73
CA ALA A 110 15.56 7.26 -3.81
C ALA A 110 15.86 8.64 -3.23
N LEU A 111 16.14 8.70 -1.93
CA LEU A 111 16.51 9.91 -1.21
C LEU A 111 18.04 10.04 -1.12
N PRO A 112 18.57 11.27 -1.02
CA PRO A 112 20.01 11.47 -0.92
C PRO A 112 20.63 10.66 0.23
N ARG A 113 21.77 10.04 -0.04
CA ARG A 113 22.44 9.05 0.83
C ARG A 113 22.74 9.60 2.23
N ARG A 114 21.85 9.34 3.19
CA ARG A 114 22.10 9.56 4.63
C ARG A 114 22.55 8.27 5.35
N THR A 115 22.47 7.14 4.67
CA THR A 115 22.68 5.78 5.21
C THR A 115 23.83 5.03 4.53
N GLY A 116 24.36 5.54 3.41
CA GLY A 116 25.52 4.97 2.71
C GLY A 116 25.18 3.87 1.70
N VAL A 117 23.91 3.55 1.46
CA VAL A 117 23.49 2.58 0.44
C VAL A 117 23.59 3.21 -0.96
N ASP A 118 24.04 2.43 -1.95
CA ASP A 118 24.11 2.85 -3.35
C ASP A 118 22.74 2.72 -4.04
N ASP A 119 22.33 3.75 -4.79
CA ASP A 119 21.05 3.83 -5.50
C ASP A 119 21.07 3.09 -6.85
N ALA A 120 22.16 2.39 -7.18
CA ALA A 120 22.35 1.64 -8.41
C ALA A 120 21.27 0.57 -8.67
N TRP A 121 20.54 0.13 -7.65
CA TRP A 121 19.41 -0.78 -7.80
C TRP A 121 18.26 -0.13 -8.60
N LEU A 122 17.97 1.15 -8.37
CA LEU A 122 16.77 1.80 -8.92
C LEU A 122 16.75 1.79 -10.46
N PRO A 123 17.83 2.17 -11.18
CA PRO A 123 17.89 2.04 -12.64
C PRO A 123 17.72 0.60 -13.14
N ALA A 124 18.27 -0.39 -12.42
CA ALA A 124 18.14 -1.80 -12.80
C ALA A 124 16.68 -2.27 -12.74
N PHE A 125 15.96 -1.89 -11.68
CA PHE A 125 14.53 -2.20 -11.57
C PHE A 125 13.69 -1.46 -12.60
N VAL A 126 13.94 -0.17 -12.85
CA VAL A 126 13.23 0.59 -13.90
C VAL A 126 13.42 -0.06 -15.27
N GLY A 127 14.64 -0.49 -15.60
CA GLY A 127 14.93 -1.21 -16.84
C GLY A 127 14.17 -2.53 -16.96
N ASP A 128 13.98 -3.22 -15.84
CA ASP A 128 13.20 -4.46 -15.79
C ASP A 128 11.70 -4.22 -15.96
N THR A 129 11.15 -3.22 -15.27
CA THR A 129 9.77 -2.77 -15.41
C THR A 129 9.46 -2.43 -16.86
N ARG A 130 10.39 -1.77 -17.57
CA ARG A 130 10.25 -1.47 -19.00
C ARG A 130 10.08 -2.74 -19.84
N ARG A 131 10.99 -3.71 -19.68
CA ARG A 131 10.96 -4.97 -20.43
C ARG A 131 9.68 -5.75 -20.16
N ARG A 132 9.26 -5.83 -18.90
CA ARG A 132 8.02 -6.48 -18.50
C ARG A 132 6.81 -5.77 -19.10
N LEU A 133 6.75 -4.44 -19.01
CA LEU A 133 5.66 -3.66 -19.57
C LEU A 133 5.50 -3.92 -21.06
N VAL A 134 6.57 -3.82 -21.84
CA VAL A 134 6.55 -4.06 -23.30
C VAL A 134 6.04 -5.47 -23.61
N SER A 135 6.47 -6.47 -22.84
CA SER A 135 6.02 -7.86 -23.00
C SER A 135 4.54 -8.05 -22.67
N LEU A 136 4.02 -7.29 -21.69
CA LEU A 136 2.64 -7.37 -21.20
C LEU A 136 1.65 -6.48 -21.96
N LEU A 137 2.12 -5.57 -22.82
CA LEU A 137 1.25 -4.72 -23.67
C LEU A 137 0.35 -5.54 -24.60
N ASN A 138 0.82 -6.70 -25.08
CA ASN A 138 0.03 -7.62 -25.90
C ASN A 138 -0.91 -8.53 -25.08
N GLY A 139 -0.85 -8.47 -23.75
CA GLY A 139 -1.59 -9.35 -22.86
C GLY A 139 -2.51 -8.56 -21.93
N PRO A 140 -2.25 -8.50 -20.62
CA PRO A 140 -3.14 -7.85 -19.65
C PRO A 140 -3.42 -6.37 -19.95
N PHE A 141 -2.48 -5.67 -20.58
CA PHE A 141 -2.61 -4.24 -20.89
C PHE A 141 -3.16 -3.96 -22.29
N ARG A 142 -3.64 -4.98 -23.02
CA ARG A 142 -4.15 -4.82 -24.40
C ARG A 142 -5.29 -3.81 -24.53
N ASN A 143 -6.09 -3.66 -23.47
CA ASN A 143 -7.25 -2.76 -23.43
C ASN A 143 -6.88 -1.38 -22.85
N MET A 144 -5.62 -1.17 -22.46
CA MET A 144 -5.15 0.12 -21.97
C MET A 144 -5.20 1.16 -23.09
N ALA A 145 -5.63 2.38 -22.78
CA ALA A 145 -5.63 3.46 -23.74
C ALA A 145 -4.21 3.69 -24.31
N VAL A 146 -4.07 3.70 -25.63
CA VAL A 146 -2.78 3.83 -26.32
C VAL A 146 -2.00 5.05 -25.83
N ARG A 147 -2.70 6.18 -25.60
CA ARG A 147 -2.09 7.40 -25.06
C ARG A 147 -1.47 7.17 -23.67
N LEU A 148 -2.15 6.44 -22.79
CA LEU A 148 -1.64 6.11 -21.46
C LEU A 148 -0.45 5.16 -21.56
N ALA A 149 -0.54 4.10 -22.38
CA ALA A 149 0.55 3.15 -22.59
C ALA A 149 1.82 3.84 -23.12
N MET A 150 1.68 4.74 -24.10
CA MET A 150 2.80 5.55 -24.60
C MET A 150 3.38 6.46 -23.52
N THR A 151 2.51 7.13 -22.75
CA THR A 151 2.95 7.99 -21.64
C THR A 151 3.77 7.18 -20.63
N VAL A 152 3.28 6.02 -20.20
CA VAL A 152 4.01 5.11 -19.30
C VAL A 152 5.36 4.73 -19.90
N LEU A 153 5.40 4.32 -21.17
CA LEU A 153 6.62 3.89 -21.83
C LEU A 153 7.67 5.00 -21.95
N ASP A 154 7.23 6.25 -22.17
CA ASP A 154 8.11 7.42 -22.19
C ASP A 154 8.65 7.75 -20.79
N ASN A 155 7.81 7.66 -19.76
CA ASN A 155 8.21 7.96 -18.37
C ASN A 155 9.16 6.89 -17.78
N VAL A 156 9.05 5.64 -18.24
CA VAL A 156 9.97 4.57 -17.84
C VAL A 156 11.33 4.69 -18.58
N GLN A 157 11.40 5.48 -19.66
CA GLN A 157 12.60 5.63 -20.49
C GLN A 157 13.64 6.63 -19.96
N ASP A 158 13.34 7.43 -18.93
CA ASP A 158 14.23 8.52 -18.52
C ASP A 158 15.61 8.03 -18.05
N ASN A 159 16.56 7.96 -18.97
CA ASN A 159 17.96 8.14 -18.63
C ASN A 159 18.10 9.45 -17.85
N PRO A 160 18.90 9.50 -16.77
CA PRO A 160 19.20 10.76 -16.12
C PRO A 160 19.96 11.62 -17.12
N SER A 161 19.27 12.46 -17.89
CA SER A 161 19.91 13.60 -18.52
C SER A 161 20.29 14.52 -17.38
N GLU A 162 21.60 14.55 -17.10
CA GLU A 162 22.29 15.62 -16.41
C GLU A 162 21.71 16.98 -16.86
N ASN A 163 20.80 17.53 -16.08
CA ASN A 163 20.43 18.94 -16.17
C ASN A 163 20.74 19.57 -14.82
N SER A 164 22.05 19.59 -14.53
CA SER A 164 22.67 20.59 -13.67
C SER A 164 23.15 21.72 -14.58
N SER A 165 22.46 22.85 -14.58
CA SER A 165 22.99 24.16 -14.95
C SER A 165 22.26 25.21 -14.13
#